data_AF-A0A644UD84-F1
#
_entry.id   AF-A0A644UD84-F1
#
_cell.length_a   1.000
_cell.length_b   1.000
_cell.length_c   1.000
_cell.angle_alpha   90.00
_cell.angle_beta   90.00
_cell.angle_gamma   90.00
#
_symmetry.space_group_name_H-M   'P 1'
#
loop_
_entity.id
_entity.type
_entity.pdbx_description
1 polymer ?
#
loop_
_entity_poly.entity_id
_entity_poly.type
_entity_poly.pdbx_seq_one_letter_code
_entity_poly.pdbx_strand_id
1 'polypeptide(L)'
;MPNIKQDNRTYYRQLYIKVEPGQIYAFIPGTIIDIFVKKGQKVKKGTPLCALHAMKMDNEICSPVDGIVQTINIKKDQVVSKNDVLIMISSDDVSEKQIQDKAPSKETKEKKEKK
;
A
#
# COMPACT_ATOMS: atom_id res chain seq x y z
N MET A 1 -20.87 -15.02 5.18
CA MET A 1 -21.03 -13.98 4.15
C MET A 1 -21.68 -12.76 4.77
N PRO A 2 -21.11 -11.55 4.69
CA PRO A 2 -21.78 -10.31 5.09
C PRO A 2 -22.89 -9.97 4.09
N ASN A 3 -24.05 -9.52 4.58
CA ASN A 3 -25.25 -9.36 3.75
C ASN A 3 -25.40 -7.91 3.24
N ILE A 4 -25.49 -7.72 1.93
CA ILE A 4 -25.56 -6.39 1.30
C ILE A 4 -27.04 -6.04 1.04
N LYS A 5 -27.56 -5.01 1.72
CA LYS A 5 -28.88 -4.44 1.39
C LYS A 5 -28.80 -3.70 0.05
N GLN A 6 -29.72 -4.00 -0.85
CA GLN A 6 -29.81 -3.40 -2.18
C GLN A 6 -30.73 -2.18 -2.17
N ASP A 7 -30.16 -0.98 -2.20
CA ASP A 7 -30.88 0.23 -2.61
C ASP A 7 -30.51 0.56 -4.06
N ASN A 8 -31.51 0.51 -4.95
CA ASN A 8 -31.35 0.39 -6.41
C ASN A 8 -30.85 1.66 -7.15
N ARG A 9 -30.02 2.49 -6.51
CA ARG A 9 -29.39 3.67 -7.13
C ARG A 9 -27.90 3.88 -6.79
N THR A 10 -27.35 3.21 -5.77
CA THR A 10 -25.96 3.41 -5.35
C THR A 10 -25.23 2.09 -5.19
N TYR A 11 -24.45 1.71 -6.21
CA TYR A 11 -23.42 0.69 -6.05
C TYR A 11 -22.29 1.27 -5.20
N TYR A 12 -22.15 0.79 -3.96
CA TYR A 12 -21.00 1.08 -3.12
C TYR A 12 -19.73 0.56 -3.80
N ARG A 13 -18.97 1.46 -4.43
CA ARG A 13 -17.61 1.18 -4.89
C ARG A 13 -16.73 0.90 -3.67
N GLN A 14 -15.61 0.21 -3.89
CA GLN A 14 -14.60 0.01 -2.85
C GLN A 14 -14.20 1.36 -2.24
N LEU A 15 -14.10 1.40 -0.91
CA LEU A 15 -13.68 2.60 -0.18
C LEU A 15 -12.28 3.01 -0.65
N TYR A 16 -12.04 4.31 -0.78
CA TYR A 16 -10.72 4.82 -1.16
C TYR A 16 -9.72 4.57 -0.02
N ILE A 17 -8.81 3.62 -0.24
CA ILE A 17 -7.69 3.33 0.65
C ILE A 17 -6.50 4.16 0.18
N LYS A 18 -6.04 5.10 1.02
CA LYS A 18 -4.74 5.76 0.82
C LYS A 18 -3.65 4.72 1.01
N VAL A 19 -2.92 4.42 -0.07
CA VAL A 19 -1.71 3.58 0.00
C VAL A 19 -0.58 4.44 0.54
N GLU A 20 -0.01 4.07 1.69
CA GLU A 20 1.08 4.85 2.28
C GLU A 20 2.41 4.50 1.61
N PRO A 21 3.25 5.50 1.25
CA PRO A 21 4.48 5.27 0.49
C PRO A 21 5.54 4.45 1.26
N GLY A 22 5.37 4.28 2.57
CA GLY A 22 6.18 3.41 3.41
C GLY A 22 5.75 1.93 3.42
N GLN A 23 4.67 1.54 2.75
CA GLN A 23 4.23 0.14 2.63
C GLN A 23 4.88 -0.52 1.41
N ILE A 24 5.77 -1.49 1.65
CA ILE A 24 6.48 -2.22 0.58
C ILE A 24 5.81 -3.56 0.35
N TYR A 25 5.44 -3.80 -0.90
CA TYR A 25 4.71 -4.98 -1.36
C TYR A 25 5.55 -5.82 -2.33
N ALA A 26 5.36 -7.15 -2.34
CA ALA A 26 5.96 -8.02 -3.34
C ALA A 26 5.37 -7.78 -4.74
N PHE A 27 6.17 -7.24 -5.66
CA PHE A 27 5.76 -7.05 -7.07
C PHE A 27 5.67 -8.37 -7.84
N ILE A 28 6.53 -9.33 -7.51
CA ILE A 28 6.67 -10.66 -8.13
C ILE A 28 6.58 -11.71 -7.00
N PRO A 29 5.84 -12.82 -7.16
CA PRO A 29 5.84 -13.91 -6.20
C PRO A 29 7.17 -14.68 -6.23
N GLY A 30 7.65 -15.13 -5.07
CA GLY A 30 8.95 -15.78 -4.95
C GLY A 30 9.28 -16.17 -3.51
N THR A 31 10.55 -16.46 -3.23
CA THR A 31 11.03 -16.86 -1.90
C THR A 31 12.04 -15.84 -1.36
N ILE A 32 11.90 -15.44 -0.09
CA ILE A 32 12.84 -14.53 0.57
C ILE A 32 14.16 -15.25 0.88
N ILE A 33 15.24 -14.82 0.25
CA ILE A 33 16.59 -15.38 0.41
C ILE A 33 17.25 -14.84 1.68
N ASP A 34 17.16 -13.52 1.88
CA ASP A 34 17.72 -12.86 3.06
C ASP A 34 17.07 -11.50 3.34
N ILE A 35 17.29 -10.99 4.55
CA ILE A 35 16.73 -9.73 5.05
C ILE A 35 17.88 -8.89 5.64
N PHE A 36 18.23 -7.82 4.93
CA PHE A 36 19.39 -6.98 5.23
C PHE A 36 19.11 -5.92 6.31
N VAL A 37 17.84 -5.73 6.69
CA VAL A 37 17.41 -4.70 7.65
C VAL A 37 16.75 -5.25 8.90
N LYS A 38 16.80 -4.47 9.97
CA LYS A 38 16.20 -4.79 11.29
C LYS A 38 15.14 -3.75 11.67
N LYS A 39 14.17 -4.16 12.50
CA LYS A 39 13.19 -3.24 13.09
C LYS A 39 13.92 -2.14 13.88
N GLY A 40 13.50 -0.88 13.68
CA GLY A 40 14.13 0.31 14.25
C GLY A 40 15.32 0.87 13.46
N GLN A 41 15.75 0.21 12.37
CA GLN A 41 16.85 0.69 11.54
C GLN A 41 16.43 1.89 10.68
N LYS A 42 17.27 2.94 10.64
CA LYS A 42 17.18 4.01 9.65
C LYS A 42 17.66 3.50 8.29
N VAL A 43 16.86 3.75 7.27
CA VAL A 43 17.11 3.39 5.87
C VAL A 43 16.89 4.62 4.98
N LYS A 44 17.65 4.70 3.90
CA LYS A 44 17.51 5.75 2.89
C LYS A 44 16.81 5.24 1.64
N LYS A 45 16.27 6.14 0.81
CA LYS A 45 15.79 5.79 -0.53
C LYS A 45 16.89 5.06 -1.32
N GLY A 46 16.55 3.92 -1.93
CA GLY A 46 17.49 3.05 -2.62
C GLY A 46 18.26 2.06 -1.73
N THR A 47 18.11 2.09 -0.40
CA THR A 47 18.75 1.09 0.49
C THR A 47 18.12 -0.30 0.26
N PRO A 48 18.90 -1.38 0.03
CA PRO A 48 18.36 -2.73 -0.10
C PRO A 48 17.81 -3.22 1.25
N LEU A 49 16.64 -3.86 1.22
CA LEU A 49 15.91 -4.28 2.41
C LEU A 49 15.88 -5.81 2.56
N CYS A 50 15.59 -6.52 1.47
CA CYS A 50 15.63 -7.97 1.38
C CYS A 50 15.91 -8.42 -0.06
N ALA A 51 16.32 -9.67 -0.21
CA ALA A 51 16.50 -10.33 -1.50
C ALA A 51 15.41 -11.41 -1.70
N LEU A 52 14.84 -11.45 -2.90
CA LEU A 52 13.74 -12.34 -3.29
C LEU A 52 14.13 -13.14 -4.54
N HIS A 53 14.14 -14.47 -4.43
CA HIS A 53 14.35 -15.37 -5.55
C HIS A 53 13.05 -15.58 -6.32
N ALA A 54 13.03 -15.24 -7.61
CA ALA A 54 11.91 -15.52 -8.51
C ALA A 54 12.42 -15.88 -9.91
N MET A 55 11.83 -16.90 -10.53
CA MET A 55 12.10 -17.30 -11.93
C MET A 55 13.59 -17.53 -12.25
N LYS A 56 14.35 -18.11 -11.31
CA LYS A 56 15.82 -18.34 -11.37
C LYS A 56 16.69 -17.06 -11.28
N MET A 57 16.11 -15.95 -10.82
CA MET A 57 16.81 -14.66 -10.66
C MET A 57 16.62 -14.13 -9.24
N ASP A 58 17.69 -13.59 -8.68
CA ASP A 58 17.68 -12.91 -7.39
C ASP A 58 17.34 -11.43 -7.60
N ASN A 59 16.34 -10.92 -6.87
CA ASN A 59 15.85 -9.55 -6.99
C ASN A 59 15.98 -8.85 -5.64
N GLU A 60 16.76 -7.76 -5.59
CA GLU A 60 16.85 -6.92 -4.40
C GLU A 60 15.68 -5.94 -4.33
N ILE A 61 15.04 -5.84 -3.17
CA ILE A 61 13.92 -4.94 -2.91
C ILE A 61 14.44 -3.75 -2.11
N CYS A 62 14.56 -2.60 -2.77
CA CYS A 62 15.09 -1.36 -2.19
C CYS A 62 14.00 -0.43 -1.66
N SER A 63 14.34 0.40 -0.67
CA SER A 63 13.40 1.36 -0.09
C SER A 63 12.96 2.45 -1.09
N PRO A 64 11.65 2.73 -1.24
CA PRO A 64 11.17 3.83 -2.08
C PRO A 64 11.37 5.22 -1.43
N VAL A 65 11.55 5.26 -0.11
CA VAL A 65 11.58 6.46 0.74
C VAL A 65 12.72 6.41 1.76
N ASP A 66 13.07 7.56 2.32
CA ASP A 66 13.92 7.68 3.51
C ASP A 66 13.06 7.53 4.78
N GLY A 67 13.57 6.88 5.84
CA GLY A 67 12.79 6.65 7.05
C GLY A 67 13.31 5.57 8.00
N ILE A 68 12.43 5.06 8.87
CA ILE A 68 12.71 4.03 9.89
C ILE A 68 11.85 2.78 9.66
N VAL A 69 12.47 1.60 9.63
CA VAL A 69 11.77 0.31 9.51
C VAL A 69 10.92 0.04 10.77
N GLN A 70 9.60 0.15 10.67
CA GLN A 70 8.67 -0.12 11.77
C GLN A 70 8.45 -1.62 11.99
N THR A 71 8.22 -2.37 10.91
CA THR A 71 7.80 -3.78 10.96
C THR A 71 8.32 -4.53 9.74
N ILE A 72 8.72 -5.78 9.95
CA ILE A 72 9.11 -6.74 8.92
C ILE A 72 8.14 -7.91 9.07
N ASN A 73 7.35 -8.19 8.04
CA ASN A 73 6.31 -9.23 8.04
C ASN A 73 6.80 -10.57 7.45
N ILE A 74 8.05 -10.60 6.99
CA ILE A 74 8.69 -11.73 6.32
C ILE A 74 9.79 -12.37 7.17
N LYS A 75 10.09 -13.63 6.85
CA LYS A 75 11.20 -14.42 7.38
C LYS A 75 12.07 -14.92 6.22
N LYS A 76 13.30 -15.33 6.54
CA LYS A 76 14.14 -16.09 5.60
C LYS A 76 13.46 -17.40 5.21
N ASP A 77 13.66 -17.82 3.96
CA ASP A 77 13.07 -19.00 3.31
C ASP A 77 11.52 -18.98 3.20
N GLN A 78 10.88 -17.83 3.48
CA GLN A 78 9.43 -17.67 3.33
C GLN A 78 9.05 -17.43 1.86
N VAL A 79 8.05 -18.18 1.38
CA VAL A 79 7.36 -17.91 0.10
C VAL A 79 6.40 -16.73 0.28
N VAL A 80 6.41 -15.80 -0.67
CA VAL A 80 5.53 -14.62 -0.71
C VAL A 80 4.78 -14.54 -2.04
N SER A 81 3.52 -14.11 -1.97
CA SER A 81 2.63 -13.90 -3.11
C SER A 81 2.73 -12.46 -3.64
N LYS A 82 2.25 -12.24 -4.86
CA LYS A 82 2.12 -10.88 -5.40
C LYS A 82 1.18 -10.04 -4.53
N ASN A 83 1.59 -8.81 -4.23
CA ASN A 83 0.95 -7.85 -3.33
C ASN A 83 0.98 -8.20 -1.82
N ASP A 84 1.77 -9.19 -1.39
CA ASP A 84 2.00 -9.41 0.05
C ASP A 84 2.82 -8.24 0.65
N VAL A 85 2.44 -7.76 1.84
CA VAL A 85 3.16 -6.71 2.57
C VAL A 85 4.44 -7.29 3.16
N LEU A 86 5.59 -6.83 2.69
CA LEU A 86 6.90 -7.31 3.13
C LEU A 86 7.41 -6.53 4.35
N ILE A 87 7.49 -5.22 4.22
CA ILE A 87 8.13 -4.31 5.18
C ILE A 87 7.31 -3.00 5.26
N MET A 88 7.24 -2.43 6.45
CA MET A 88 6.66 -1.11 6.71
C MET A 88 7.73 -0.13 7.19
N ILE A 89 7.80 1.03 6.56
CA ILE A 89 8.72 2.13 6.90
C ILE A 89 7.92 3.35 7.33
N SER A 90 8.32 3.96 8.45
CA SER A 90 7.91 5.31 8.81
C SER A 90 8.77 6.28 8.00
N SER A 91 8.21 6.90 6.97
CA SER A 91 8.88 8.00 6.27
C SER A 91 8.76 9.30 7.07
N ASP A 92 9.89 9.96 7.32
CA ASP A 92 9.93 11.20 8.11
C ASP A 92 9.28 12.40 7.35
N ASP A 93 9.16 12.29 6.02
CA ASP A 93 8.55 13.30 5.14
C ASP A 93 7.00 13.34 5.16
N VAL A 94 6.32 12.50 5.93
CA VAL A 94 4.84 12.53 6.05
C VAL A 94 4.39 13.65 6.99
N SER A 95 4.77 14.88 6.62
CA SER A 95 4.19 16.10 7.19
C SER A 95 2.69 16.20 6.88
N GLU A 96 1.94 16.83 7.77
CA GLU A 96 0.46 16.88 7.74
C GLU A 96 -0.09 17.81 6.64
N LYS A 97 0.16 17.49 5.37
CA LYS A 97 -0.24 18.32 4.21
C LYS A 97 -0.86 17.51 3.07
N GLN A 98 -1.99 16.85 3.36
CA GLN A 98 -3.09 16.68 2.37
C GLN A 98 -4.42 16.23 3.02
N ILE A 99 -4.84 16.94 4.08
CA ILE A 99 -6.27 17.21 4.26
C ILE A 99 -6.55 18.51 3.49
N GLN A 100 -7.67 18.56 2.77
CA GLN A 100 -8.04 19.60 1.77
C GLN A 100 -7.43 19.44 0.37
N ASP A 101 -7.99 18.54 -0.43
CA ASP A 101 -8.35 18.94 -1.79
C ASP A 101 -9.79 18.54 -2.14
N LYS A 102 -10.68 19.50 -1.91
CA LYS A 102 -11.96 19.76 -2.60
C LYS A 102 -12.81 18.53 -3.01
N ALA A 103 -13.75 18.18 -2.15
CA ALA A 103 -15.08 17.82 -2.61
C ALA A 103 -15.89 19.12 -2.84
N PRO A 104 -16.13 19.57 -4.09
CA PRO A 104 -16.97 20.73 -4.35
C PRO A 104 -18.45 20.37 -4.16
N SER A 105 -19.00 20.69 -2.99
CA SER A 105 -20.44 20.59 -2.77
C SER A 105 -21.18 21.73 -3.49
N LYS A 106 -22.17 21.41 -4.35
CA LYS A 106 -23.60 21.81 -4.18
C LYS A 106 -24.48 21.53 -5.41
N GLU A 107 -25.77 21.51 -5.11
CA GLU A 107 -26.94 21.23 -5.95
C GLU A 107 -27.09 22.16 -7.17
N THR A 108 -27.89 21.75 -8.17
CA THR A 108 -29.11 22.49 -8.59
C THR A 108 -30.06 21.64 -9.47
N LYS A 109 -31.34 22.03 -9.46
CA LYS A 109 -32.56 21.35 -9.94
C LYS A 109 -32.83 21.48 -11.45
N GLU A 110 -33.58 20.53 -12.01
CA GLU A 110 -34.64 20.78 -13.04
C GLU A 110 -35.72 19.66 -12.94
N LYS A 111 -37.04 19.90 -12.79
CA LYS A 111 -38.13 20.09 -13.81
C LYS A 111 -38.06 19.11 -15.01
N LYS A 112 -39.12 18.62 -15.69
CA LYS A 112 -40.61 18.82 -15.75
C LYS A 112 -41.18 17.56 -16.51
N GLU A 113 -42.47 17.23 -16.75
CA GLU A 113 -43.85 17.65 -16.38
C GLU A 113 -44.83 16.50 -16.78
N LYS A 114 -46.06 16.42 -16.21
CA LYS A 114 -47.19 15.50 -16.58
C LYS A 114 -46.93 13.99 -16.33
N LYS A 115 -47.94 13.18 -16.02
CA LYS A 115 -49.37 13.20 -16.40
C LYS A 115 -50.29 13.02 -15.19
#